data_AF-X0ZU96-F1
#
_entry.id   AF-X0ZU96-F1
#
_cell.length_a   1.000
_cell.length_b   1.000
_cell.length_c   1.000
_cell.angle_alpha   90.00
_cell.angle_beta   90.00
_cell.angle_gamma   90.00
#
_symmetry.space_group_name_H-M   'P 1'
#
loop_
_entity.id
_entity.type
_entity.pdbx_description
1 polymer ?
#
loop_
_entity_poly.entity_id
_entity_poly.type
_entity_poly.pdbx_seq_one_letter_code
_entity_poly.pdbx_strand_id
1 'polypeptide(L)'
;FPKTMLFDYEKDFHMMNNIADEKPEIVKKGVELLEVWHKNMMQDKSTKIDPMETVLKEGGPFHTRGIIKYYLNRLKESGRGDMVKDILDRKELYD
;
A
#
# COMPACT_ATOMS: atom_id res chain seq x y z
N PHE A 1 -10.78 -3.24 -14.73
CA PHE A 1 -9.96 -2.00 -14.68
C PHE A 1 -8.90 -2.05 -15.78
N PRO A 2 -8.46 -0.90 -16.32
CA PRO A 2 -7.34 -0.80 -17.26
C PRO A 2 -6.06 -1.42 -16.69
N LYS A 3 -5.25 -2.06 -17.56
CA LYS A 3 -3.97 -2.69 -17.15
C LYS A 3 -2.91 -1.65 -16.77
N THR A 4 -2.91 -0.53 -17.48
CA THR A 4 -1.98 0.58 -17.29
C THR A 4 -2.77 1.88 -17.25
N MET A 5 -2.35 2.78 -16.37
CA MET A 5 -2.84 4.15 -16.32
C MET A 5 -1.66 5.11 -16.33
N LEU A 6 -1.86 6.30 -16.90
CA LEU A 6 -0.89 7.38 -16.91
C LEU A 6 -1.61 8.66 -16.52
N PHE A 7 -1.00 9.44 -15.63
CA PHE A 7 -1.54 10.70 -15.15
C PHE A 7 -0.47 11.78 -15.21
N ASP A 8 -0.85 12.98 -15.65
CA ASP A 8 0.00 14.16 -15.59
C ASP A 8 -0.18 14.81 -14.21
N TYR A 9 0.70 14.50 -13.26
CA TYR A 9 0.57 14.97 -11.87
C TYR A 9 0.56 16.50 -11.72
N GLU A 10 1.24 17.23 -12.61
CA GLU A 10 1.27 18.70 -12.56
C GLU A 10 -0.08 19.31 -12.97
N LYS A 11 -0.77 18.68 -13.93
CA LYS A 11 -2.08 19.15 -14.42
C LYS A 11 -3.28 18.46 -13.77
N ASP A 12 -3.06 17.30 -13.16
CA ASP A 12 -4.06 16.42 -12.58
C ASP A 12 -3.54 15.79 -11.28
N PHE A 13 -3.38 16.64 -10.26
CA PHE A 13 -2.89 16.24 -8.92
C PHE A 13 -3.68 15.08 -8.30
N HIS A 14 -5.00 15.03 -8.55
CA HIS A 14 -5.88 13.98 -8.02
C HIS A 14 -5.95 12.73 -8.92
N MET A 15 -5.21 12.69 -10.03
CA MET A 15 -5.12 11.54 -10.93
C MET A 15 -6.50 11.02 -11.37
N MET A 16 -7.38 11.94 -11.77
CA MET A 16 -8.75 11.61 -12.16
C MET A 16 -8.87 11.27 -13.66
N ASN A 17 -7.93 11.72 -14.48
CA ASN A 17 -7.96 11.62 -15.93
C ASN A 17 -6.84 10.71 -16.44
N ASN A 18 -7.17 9.46 -16.73
CA ASN A 18 -6.21 8.51 -17.29
C ASN A 18 -5.93 8.83 -18.77
N ILE A 19 -4.70 9.27 -19.07
CA ILE A 19 -4.23 9.64 -20.42
C ILE A 19 -3.36 8.56 -21.08
N ALA A 20 -3.43 7.31 -20.60
CA ALA A 20 -2.59 6.22 -21.10
C ALA A 20 -2.75 5.97 -22.62
N ASP A 21 -3.98 6.02 -23.13
CA ASP A 21 -4.28 5.79 -24.55
C ASP A 21 -3.83 6.98 -25.43
N GLU A 22 -3.70 8.17 -24.86
CA GLU A 22 -3.25 9.38 -25.55
C GLU A 22 -1.72 9.46 -25.67
N LYS A 23 -0.99 8.73 -24.82
CA LYS A 23 0.48 8.77 -24.70
C LYS A 23 1.11 7.36 -24.65
N PRO A 24 0.85 6.49 -25.64
CA PRO A 24 1.30 5.09 -25.62
C PRO A 24 2.83 4.95 -25.56
N GLU A 25 3.58 5.90 -26.13
CA GLU A 25 5.03 5.95 -26.08
C GLU A 25 5.57 6.19 -24.66
N ILE A 26 4.91 7.04 -23.87
CA ILE A 26 5.29 7.31 -22.47
C ILE A 26 4.96 6.09 -21.61
N VAL A 27 3.79 5.49 -21.81
CA VAL A 27 3.41 4.24 -21.12
C VAL A 27 4.44 3.15 -21.38
N LYS A 28 4.81 2.94 -22.65
CA LYS A 28 5.82 1.94 -23.03
C LYS A 28 7.14 2.21 -22.33
N LYS A 29 7.60 3.46 -22.30
CA LYS A 29 8.86 3.81 -21.62
C LYS A 29 8.79 3.61 -20.12
N GLY A 30 7.69 4.00 -19.48
CA GLY A 30 7.49 3.80 -18.05
C GLY A 30 7.50 2.32 -17.67
N VAL A 31 6.77 1.49 -18.42
CA VAL A 31 6.76 0.03 -18.22
C VAL A 31 8.15 -0.57 -18.42
N GLU A 32 8.89 -0.17 -19.46
CA GLU A 32 10.26 -0.63 -19.67
C GLU A 32 11.17 -0.30 -18.48
N LEU A 33 11.09 0.93 -17.95
CA LEU A 33 11.88 1.33 -16.78
C LEU A 33 11.54 0.51 -15.54
N LEU A 34 10.25 0.25 -15.28
CA LEU A 34 9.80 -0.59 -14.17
C LEU A 34 10.28 -2.03 -14.32
N GLU A 35 10.20 -2.61 -15.52
CA GLU A 35 10.68 -3.96 -15.80
C GLU A 35 12.19 -4.12 -15.61
N VAL A 36 12.97 -3.15 -16.09
CA VAL A 36 14.43 -3.14 -15.90
C VAL A 36 14.77 -3.03 -14.42
N TRP A 37 14.14 -2.11 -13.69
CA TRP A 37 14.35 -1.96 -12.26
C TRP A 37 13.98 -3.24 -11.49
N HIS A 38 12.82 -3.83 -11.78
CA HIS A 38 12.36 -5.03 -11.12
C HIS A 38 13.31 -6.21 -11.33
N LYS A 39 13.80 -6.41 -12.57
CA LYS A 39 14.83 -7.43 -12.85
C LYS A 39 16.11 -7.20 -12.05
N ASN A 40 16.55 -5.96 -11.91
CA ASN A 40 17.74 -5.63 -11.12
C ASN A 40 17.54 -5.92 -9.63
N MET A 41 16.37 -5.57 -9.07
CA MET A 41 16.06 -5.85 -7.65
C MET A 41 15.93 -7.35 -7.37
N MET A 42 15.36 -8.13 -8.31
CA MET A 42 15.26 -9.58 -8.17
C MET A 42 16.62 -10.29 -8.28
N GLN A 43 17.61 -9.68 -8.95
CA GLN A 43 18.98 -10.19 -9.00
C GLN A 43 19.82 -9.79 -7.79
N ASP A 44 19.44 -8.70 -7.11
CA ASP A 44 20.15 -8.23 -5.93
C ASP A 44 20.04 -9.24 -4.78
N LYS A 45 21.19 -9.62 -4.23
CA LYS A 45 21.34 -10.55 -3.10
C LYS A 45 21.72 -9.83 -1.81
N SER A 46 21.57 -8.51 -1.77
CA SER A 46 21.92 -7.66 -0.62
C SER A 46 21.26 -8.11 0.68
N THR A 47 20.08 -8.72 0.61
CA THR A 47 19.42 -9.37 1.75
C THR A 47 18.97 -10.79 1.40
N LYS A 48 19.15 -11.72 2.34
CA LYS A 48 18.56 -13.08 2.29
C LYS A 48 17.24 -13.16 3.06
N ILE A 49 16.82 -12.07 3.69
CA ILE A 49 15.64 -12.02 4.53
C ILE A 49 14.48 -11.52 3.68
N ASP A 50 13.40 -12.30 3.66
CA ASP A 50 12.14 -11.90 3.05
C ASP A 50 11.59 -10.67 3.82
N PRO A 51 11.33 -9.53 3.14
CA PRO A 51 10.70 -8.37 3.76
C PRO A 51 9.40 -8.71 4.50
N MET A 52 8.61 -9.66 3.99
CA MET A 52 7.38 -10.11 4.65
C MET A 52 7.69 -10.81 5.98
N GLU A 53 8.73 -11.63 6.03
CA GLU A 53 9.17 -12.29 7.28
C GLU A 53 9.61 -11.24 8.31
N THR A 54 10.30 -10.20 7.87
CA THR A 54 10.67 -9.06 8.74
C THR A 54 9.43 -8.41 9.34
N VAL A 55 8.43 -8.08 8.53
CA VAL A 55 7.19 -7.45 8.98
C VAL A 55 6.43 -8.34 9.97
N LEU A 56 6.35 -9.64 9.72
CA LEU A 56 5.71 -10.58 10.64
C LEU A 56 6.44 -10.66 11.98
N LYS A 57 7.78 -10.75 11.97
CA LYS A 57 8.60 -10.75 13.20
C LYS A 57 8.49 -9.45 13.98
N GLU A 58 8.29 -8.33 13.29
CA GLU A 58 8.10 -7.03 13.91
C GLU A 58 6.72 -6.84 14.55
N GLY A 59 5.77 -7.77 14.37
CA GLY A 59 4.39 -7.67 14.89
C GLY A 59 3.38 -7.14 13.86
N GLY A 60 3.68 -7.28 12.57
CA GLY A 60 2.80 -6.87 11.47
C GLY A 60 3.05 -5.45 10.95
N PRO A 61 2.12 -4.88 10.17
CA PRO A 61 2.29 -3.57 9.54
C PRO A 61 2.60 -2.46 10.56
N PHE A 62 3.59 -1.61 10.27
CA PHE A 62 3.99 -0.53 11.18
C PHE A 62 2.84 0.37 11.62
N HIS A 63 1.98 0.74 10.67
CA HIS A 63 0.86 1.65 10.92
C HIS A 63 -0.25 1.08 11.81
N THR A 64 -0.24 -0.22 12.12
CA THR A 64 -1.24 -0.87 13.00
C THR A 64 -0.68 -1.31 14.35
N ARG A 65 0.64 -1.41 14.49
CA ARG A 65 1.32 -1.88 15.70
C ARG A 65 1.05 -0.98 16.91
N GLY A 66 0.53 -1.55 17.99
CA GLY A 66 0.31 -0.84 19.26
C GLY A 66 -0.77 0.25 19.25
N ILE A 67 -1.41 0.53 18.11
CA ILE A 67 -2.37 1.64 17.98
C ILE A 67 -3.83 1.24 18.22
N ILE A 68 -4.11 -0.03 18.50
CA ILE A 68 -5.49 -0.53 18.61
C ILE A 68 -6.33 0.28 19.61
N LYS A 69 -5.78 0.59 20.79
CA LYS A 69 -6.47 1.40 21.80
C LYS A 69 -6.82 2.80 21.29
N TYR A 70 -5.89 3.45 20.59
CA TYR A 70 -6.12 4.75 19.97
C TYR A 70 -7.20 4.67 18.89
N TYR A 71 -7.16 3.64 18.05
CA TYR A 71 -8.14 3.43 16.98
C TYR A 71 -9.56 3.20 17.53
N LEU A 72 -9.71 2.41 18.60
CA LEU A 72 -11.00 2.22 19.26
C LEU A 72 -11.58 3.52 19.82
N ASN A 73 -10.74 4.41 20.35
CA ASN A 73 -11.19 5.74 20.79
C ASN A 73 -11.61 6.61 19.61
N ARG A 74 -10.82 6.62 18.52
CA ARG A 74 -11.16 7.34 17.29
C ARG A 74 -12.51 6.89 16.71
N LEU A 75 -12.81 5.60 16.75
CA LEU A 75 -14.10 5.06 16.30
C LEU A 75 -15.26 5.62 17.12
N LYS A 76 -15.14 5.67 18.45
CA LYS A 76 -16.16 6.28 19.33
C LYS A 76 -16.36 7.77 19.04
N GLU A 77 -15.27 8.54 18.95
CA GLU A 77 -15.31 9.99 18.71
C GLU A 77 -15.92 10.38 17.36
N SER A 78 -15.84 9.49 16.37
CA SER A 78 -16.33 9.73 15.01
C SER A 78 -17.70 9.10 14.73
N GLY A 79 -18.41 8.66 15.77
CA GLY A 79 -19.75 8.07 15.64
C GLY A 79 -19.77 6.64 15.05
N ARG A 80 -18.62 5.96 15.01
CA ARG A 80 -18.44 4.58 14.53
C ARG A 80 -18.23 3.59 15.67
N GLY A 81 -18.74 3.92 16.86
CA GLY A 81 -18.52 3.15 18.09
C GLY A 81 -19.00 1.71 18.03
N ASP A 82 -20.03 1.43 17.24
CA ASP A 82 -20.63 0.08 17.12
C ASP A 82 -19.63 -0.97 16.59
N MET A 83 -18.63 -0.53 15.82
CA MET A 83 -17.56 -1.40 15.28
C MET A 83 -16.55 -1.87 16.35
N VAL A 84 -16.52 -1.23 17.52
CA VAL A 84 -15.56 -1.56 18.59
C VAL A 84 -15.72 -3.02 19.03
N LYS A 85 -16.96 -3.49 19.14
CA LYS A 85 -17.26 -4.87 19.55
C LYS A 85 -16.72 -5.87 18.53
N ASP A 86 -17.02 -5.65 17.24
CA ASP A 86 -16.59 -6.55 16.17
C ASP A 86 -15.06 -6.64 16.06
N ILE A 87 -14.35 -5.55 16.33
CA ILE A 87 -12.88 -5.53 16.31
C ILE A 87 -12.30 -6.30 17.49
N LEU A 88 -12.86 -6.11 18.69
CA LEU A 88 -12.40 -6.82 19.90
C LEU A 88 -12.72 -8.32 19.87
N ASP A 89 -13.84 -8.70 19.25
CA ASP A 89 -14.27 -10.09 19.13
C ASP A 89 -13.36 -10.93 18.20
N ARG A 90 -12.57 -10.29 17.32
CA ARG A 90 -11.63 -10.98 16.41
C ARG A 90 -10.49 -11.70 17.12
N LYS A 91 -10.17 -11.34 18.37
CA LYS A 91 -9.07 -11.92 19.17
C LYS A 91 -7.75 -12.05 18.39
N GLU A 92 -7.46 -11.08 17.54
CA GLU A 92 -6.19 -11.03 16.80
C GLU A 92 -5.09 -10.64 17.80
N LEU A 93 -4.02 -11.45 17.84
CA LEU A 93 -2.84 -11.21 18.67
C LEU A 93 -2.07 -10.03 18.07
N TYR A 94 -2.39 -8.81 18.52
CA TYR A 94 -1.61 -7.60 18.23
C TYR A 94 -0.80 -7.15 19.45
N ASP A 95 -0.35 -8.11 20.26
CA ASP A 95 0.59 -7.90 21.36
C ASP A 95 2.04 -7.96 20.86
#